data_AF-A0AAV5DR85-F1
#
_entry.id   AF-A0AAV5DR85-F1
#
_cell.length_a   1.000
_cell.length_b   1.000
_cell.length_c   1.000
_cell.angle_alpha   90.00
_cell.angle_beta   90.00
_cell.angle_gamma   90.00
#
_symmetry.space_group_name_H-M   'P 1'
#
loop_
_entity.id
_entity.type
_entity.pdbx_description
1 polymer ?
#
loop_
_entity_poly.entity_id
_entity_poly.type
_entity_poly.pdbx_seq_one_letter_code
_entity_poly.pdbx_strand_id
1 'polypeptide(L)' 'MPSLAVACHEGTTHRHPLDVHQPQGHQPRPSGPTLSLATRVIDYYSKKGLVANLHAEKSPKEVTAEVQKALS' A
#
# COMPACT_ATOMS: atom_id res chain seq x y z
N MET A 1 -42.88 -5.35 56.89
CA MET A 1 -41.64 -4.59 56.71
C MET A 1 -41.08 -4.87 55.31
N PRO A 2 -41.32 -4.01 54.31
CA PRO A 2 -40.58 -4.03 53.06
C PRO A 2 -39.29 -3.19 53.24
N SER A 3 -38.13 -3.73 52.87
CA SER A 3 -36.93 -2.89 52.69
C SER A 3 -36.57 -2.85 51.22
N LEU A 4 -36.73 -1.64 50.71
CA LEU A 4 -36.37 -1.14 49.39
C LEU A 4 -34.87 -1.25 49.10
N ALA A 5 -34.57 -1.09 47.81
CA ALA A 5 -33.35 -0.59 47.18
C ALA A 5 -32.48 -1.65 46.50
N VAL A 6 -31.96 -1.47 45.28
CA VAL A 6 -32.04 -0.38 44.30
C VAL A 6 -31.64 -1.00 42.96
N ALA A 7 -32.30 -0.61 41.87
CA ALA A 7 -31.84 -0.91 40.52
C ALA A 7 -30.59 -0.07 40.21
N CYS A 8 -29.43 -0.71 40.06
CA CYS A 8 -28.25 -0.07 39.51
C CYS A 8 -28.23 -0.26 37.99
N HIS A 9 -28.22 0.89 37.33
CA HIS A 9 -28.19 1.12 35.90
C HIS A 9 -26.82 0.85 35.29
N GLU A 10 -26.87 0.63 33.98
CA GLU A 10 -25.92 1.09 32.97
C GLU A 10 -24.54 0.42 32.88
N GLY A 11 -24.38 -0.25 31.74
CA GLY A 11 -23.12 -0.67 31.18
C GLY A 11 -23.34 -1.25 29.79
N THR A 12 -23.95 -0.46 28.89
CA THR A 12 -23.91 -0.73 27.44
C THR A 12 -22.46 -0.73 27.00
N THR A 13 -21.77 -1.86 27.19
CA THR A 13 -20.62 -2.18 26.36
C THR A 13 -21.21 -2.66 25.04
N HIS A 14 -21.51 -1.68 24.18
CA HIS A 14 -21.61 -1.91 22.76
C HIS A 14 -20.25 -2.47 22.33
N ARG A 15 -20.06 -3.78 22.43
CA ARG A 15 -18.87 -4.45 21.89
C ARG A 15 -18.91 -4.19 20.40
N HIS A 16 -18.13 -3.21 19.97
CA HIS A 16 -17.83 -2.97 18.58
C HIS A 16 -17.20 -4.27 18.05
N PRO A 17 -17.81 -4.99 17.09
CA PRO A 17 -17.15 -6.14 16.48
C PRO A 17 -16.23 -5.60 15.38
N LEU A 18 -15.21 -4.84 15.77
CA LEU A 18 -14.11 -4.42 14.90
C LEU A 18 -12.78 -4.72 15.60
N ASP A 19 -12.62 -5.95 16.06
CA ASP A 19 -11.30 -6.58 16.08
C ASP A 19 -11.46 -8.04 15.63
N VAL A 20 -11.98 -8.20 14.41
CA VAL A 20 -11.41 -9.25 13.56
C VAL A 20 -10.08 -8.67 13.13
N HIS A 21 -9.04 -8.85 13.95
CA HIS A 21 -7.71 -8.97 13.40
C HIS A 21 -7.78 -10.14 12.44
N GLN A 22 -8.12 -9.84 11.18
CA GLN A 22 -7.91 -10.76 10.08
C GLN A 22 -6.43 -11.12 10.22
N PRO A 23 -6.06 -12.38 10.48
CA PRO A 23 -4.69 -12.76 10.30
C PRO A 23 -4.47 -12.48 8.82
N GLN A 24 -3.78 -11.38 8.51
CA GLN A 24 -3.06 -11.30 7.27
C GLN A 24 -2.10 -12.47 7.38
N GLY A 25 -2.56 -13.62 6.86
CA GLY A 25 -1.69 -14.73 6.55
C GLY A 25 -0.53 -14.05 5.87
N HIS A 26 0.64 -14.14 6.50
CA HIS A 26 1.86 -13.60 5.96
C HIS A 26 1.96 -14.23 4.58
N GLN A 27 1.47 -13.53 3.55
CA GLN A 27 1.80 -13.85 2.18
C GLN A 27 3.32 -13.72 2.21
N PRO A 28 4.07 -14.84 2.09
CA PRO A 28 5.50 -14.74 2.11
C PRO A 28 5.82 -13.76 0.97
N ARG A 29 6.40 -12.61 1.32
CA ARG A 29 6.92 -11.70 0.31
C ARG A 29 7.78 -12.57 -0.59
N PRO A 30 7.59 -12.56 -1.91
CA PRO A 30 8.36 -13.42 -2.79
C PRO A 30 9.85 -13.18 -2.52
N SER A 31 10.50 -14.16 -1.88
CA SER A 31 11.89 -14.08 -1.40
C SER A 31 12.91 -14.30 -2.53
N GLY A 32 12.48 -14.13 -3.79
CA GLY A 32 13.27 -14.37 -5.00
C GLY A 32 13.22 -13.18 -5.95
N PRO A 33 14.05 -13.16 -7.01
CA PRO A 33 14.26 -11.98 -7.83
C PRO A 33 13.03 -11.69 -8.71
N THR A 34 12.08 -10.91 -8.18
CA THR A 34 10.98 -10.32 -8.97
C THR A 34 11.48 -9.42 -10.12
N LEU A 35 12.77 -9.06 -10.09
CA LEU A 35 13.44 -8.25 -11.10
C LEU A 35 13.56 -8.93 -12.48
N SER A 36 13.45 -10.25 -12.58
CA SER A 36 13.70 -10.97 -13.85
C SER A 36 12.72 -10.62 -14.98
N LEU A 37 11.43 -10.40 -14.68
CA LEU A 37 10.46 -10.03 -15.71
C LEU A 37 10.48 -8.53 -16.03
N ALA A 38 10.69 -7.68 -15.01
CA ALA A 38 10.76 -6.24 -15.20
C ALA A 38 11.88 -5.86 -16.18
N THR A 39 13.06 -6.47 -16.03
CA THR A 39 14.19 -6.27 -16.95
C THR A 39 13.84 -6.68 -18.38
N ARG A 40 13.11 -7.79 -18.59
CA ARG A 40 12.68 -8.24 -19.93
C ARG A 40 11.75 -7.24 -20.62
N VAL A 41 10.79 -6.67 -19.88
CA VAL A 41 9.85 -5.70 -20.43
C VAL A 41 10.58 -4.41 -20.82
N ILE A 42 11.47 -3.91 -19.94
CA ILE A 42 12.30 -2.74 -20.23
C ILE A 42 13.15 -2.99 -21.48
N ASP A 43 13.85 -4.12 -21.57
CA ASP A 43 14.68 -4.47 -22.73
C ASP A 43 13.89 -4.46 -24.06
N TYR A 44 12.67 -4.99 -24.06
CA TYR A 44 11.84 -5.04 -25.26
C TYR A 44 11.49 -3.64 -25.78
N TYR A 45 11.05 -2.74 -24.90
CA TYR A 45 10.72 -1.37 -25.28
C TYR A 45 11.98 -0.54 -25.58
N SER A 46 13.09 -0.78 -24.89
CA SER A 46 14.38 -0.14 -25.15
C SER A 46 14.89 -0.46 -26.56
N LYS A 47 14.80 -1.73 -27.00
CA LYS A 47 15.15 -2.13 -28.37
C LYS A 47 14.30 -1.46 -29.45
N LYS A 48 13.12 -0.99 -29.10
CA LYS A 48 12.21 -0.25 -29.98
C LYS A 48 12.43 1.26 -29.93
N GLY A 49 13.34 1.75 -29.10
CA GLY A 49 13.58 3.17 -28.90
C GLY A 49 12.44 3.89 -28.17
N LEU A 50 11.61 3.16 -27.42
CA LEU A 50 10.42 3.71 -26.73
C LEU A 50 10.64 3.98 -25.24
N VAL A 51 11.83 3.70 -24.71
CA VAL A 51 12.16 3.93 -23.29
C VAL A 51 12.96 5.22 -23.16
N ALA A 52 12.44 6.16 -22.37
CA ALA A 52 13.17 7.31 -21.88
C ALA A 52 13.78 7.00 -20.51
N ASN A 53 15.10 7.12 -20.39
CA ASN A 53 15.81 6.82 -19.16
C ASN A 53 15.94 8.10 -18.30
N LEU A 54 15.12 8.20 -17.25
CA LEU A 54 15.03 9.39 -16.39
C LEU A 54 15.93 9.28 -15.15
N HIS A 55 16.54 10.39 -14.72
CA HIS A 55 17.44 10.41 -13.55
C HIS A 55 16.65 10.49 -12.24
N ALA A 56 16.27 9.33 -11.69
CA ALA A 56 15.39 9.24 -10.52
C ALA A 56 15.99 9.77 -9.21
N GLU A 57 17.30 10.00 -9.15
CA GLU A 57 17.99 10.56 -7.97
C GLU A 57 17.87 12.09 -7.82
N LYS A 58 17.32 12.80 -8.82
CA LYS A 58 17.02 14.23 -8.70
C LYS A 58 15.81 14.49 -7.79
N SER A 59 15.56 15.77 -7.48
CA SER A 59 14.34 16.15 -6.78
C SER A 59 13.09 15.78 -7.62
N PRO A 60 11.94 15.47 -6.98
CA PRO A 60 10.71 15.10 -7.71
C PRO A 60 10.27 16.14 -8.74
N LYS A 61 10.53 17.42 -8.48
CA LYS A 61 10.20 18.53 -9.40
C LYS A 61 11.03 18.46 -10.68
N GLU A 62 12.33 18.17 -10.57
CA GLU A 62 13.22 18.01 -11.71
C GLU A 62 12.89 16.75 -12.51
N VAL A 63 12.61 15.64 -11.83
CA VAL A 63 12.16 14.40 -12.49
C VAL A 63 10.87 14.64 -13.28
N THR A 64 9.91 15.38 -12.72
CA THR A 64 8.66 15.72 -13.40
C THR A 64 8.89 16.55 -14.68
N ALA A 65 9.83 17.50 -14.64
CA ALA A 65 10.19 18.28 -15.81
C ALA A 65 10.80 17.41 -16.92
N GLU A 66 11.63 16.43 -16.57
CA GLU A 66 12.18 15.46 -17.54
C GLU A 66 11.11 14.55 -18.12
N VAL A 67 10.12 14.12 -17.33
CA VAL A 67 8.95 13.38 -17.82
C VAL A 67 8.20 14.20 -18.87
N GLN A 68 7.88 15.47 -18.57
CA GLN A 68 7.16 16.34 -19.51
C GLN A 68 7.95 16.53 -20.81
N LYS A 69 9.26 16.72 -20.70
CA LYS A 69 10.15 16.85 -21.86
C LYS A 69 10.15 15.58 -22.73
N ALA A 70 10.13 14.39 -22.13
CA ALA A 70 10.09 13.13 -22.86
C ALA A 70 8.75 12.85 -23.56
N LEU A 71 7.67 13.52 -23.14
CA LEU A 71 6.32 13.37 -23.68
C LEU A 71 5.92 14.47 -24.68
N SER A 72 6.76 15.48 -24.88
CA SER A 72 6.52 16.60 -25.81
C SER A 72 7.04 16.27 -27.22
#